data_AF-A0A0G1CY36-F1
#
_entry.id   AF-A0A0G1CY36-F1
#
_cell.length_a   1.000
_cell.length_b   1.000
_cell.length_c   1.000
_cell.angle_alpha   90.00
_cell.angle_beta   90.00
_cell.angle_gamma   90.00
#
_symmetry.space_group_name_H-M   'P 1'
#
loop_
_entity.id
_entity.type
_entity.pdbx_description
1 polymer ?
#
loop_
_entity_poly.entity_id
_entity_poly.type
_entity_poly.pdbx_seq_one_letter_code
_entity_poly.pdbx_strand_id
1 'polypeptide(L)'
;MAYGETNMKESLVQAVGADQSTMAYTSEVSDIVQDAVGYPPNAPWDKPIGEWLGVLKERLGPICKANVEIFKHFENKDNKSDETLIFEIFADLTPEITEIAISQFEQGYHGPKSWREVNGDASDRLEEKITNALSTDKFSGMLGRSKGIRKALEFVKNVLIHSNDPDYIFRKHSEYIETCVEANANGESILFIPFDSDYTNPVENFGDMTQICEASISVILPIETEERAKFNKLANSLWSRLKQRGNKTDVSIPKFIVGKDMGAAGFSVLSSTVGEVVTFDSGKGNEHCIYLALNNLAKKIEYWNISSEVVNTHTSKSPEAFFKTATLLYLLHEEGHRLFPENGLYGETTTDIPAVITAVKMAFENGGYDLHVVITGVLTEYVSEIVTGVSEEAWFEGHRENKSNKIFDGYILSAVLILNSLTDSGLVRMNREGGIDINATPDNLKLFFADLEMVDAKFYEKDKKILERISLAVANPEALELIDLFRTKFKEKLFSQKAFIPTEVTQ
;
A
#
# COMPACT_ATOMS: atom_id res chain seq x y z
N MET A 1 1.96 34.53 20.14
CA MET A 1 1.27 34.91 18.90
C MET A 1 0.15 33.90 18.70
N ALA A 2 -1.10 34.32 18.91
CA ALA A 2 -2.28 33.47 18.78
C ALA A 2 -2.64 33.37 17.29
N TYR A 3 -2.44 32.20 16.69
CA TYR A 3 -2.98 31.87 15.37
C TYR A 3 -4.29 31.11 15.56
N GLY A 4 -5.28 31.39 14.70
CA GLY A 4 -6.67 30.96 14.86
C GLY A 4 -6.89 29.44 14.91
N GLU A 5 -6.87 28.90 16.13
CA GLU A 5 -7.04 27.48 16.45
C GLU A 5 -8.51 26.99 16.44
N THR A 6 -9.49 27.89 16.31
CA THR A 6 -10.88 27.56 16.67
C THR A 6 -11.73 26.90 15.59
N ASN A 7 -11.25 26.73 14.35
CA ASN A 7 -12.04 26.10 13.26
C ASN A 7 -11.39 24.84 12.62
N MET A 8 -10.24 24.36 13.11
CA MET A 8 -9.61 23.14 12.57
C MET A 8 -10.14 21.85 13.20
N LYS A 9 -10.63 21.89 14.44
CA LYS A 9 -11.05 20.71 15.23
C LYS A 9 -12.16 19.89 14.55
N GLU A 10 -13.13 20.55 13.92
CA GLU A 10 -14.24 19.86 13.23
C GLU A 10 -13.84 19.31 11.87
N SER A 11 -12.80 19.87 11.23
CA SER A 11 -12.49 19.56 9.84
C SER A 11 -11.55 18.38 9.62
N LEU A 12 -10.71 18.03 10.58
CA LEU A 12 -9.81 16.87 10.50
C LEU A 12 -10.54 15.56 10.86
N VAL A 13 -11.49 15.61 11.80
CA VAL A 13 -12.32 14.47 12.24
C VAL A 13 -13.27 13.98 11.14
N GLN A 14 -13.74 14.88 10.28
CA GLN A 14 -14.65 14.58 9.17
C GLN A 14 -13.92 14.26 7.85
N ALA A 15 -12.59 14.42 7.79
CA ALA A 15 -11.84 14.43 6.53
C ALA A 15 -11.55 13.05 5.92
N VAL A 16 -11.55 12.00 6.74
CA VAL A 16 -11.44 10.61 6.25
C VAL A 16 -12.80 9.97 6.46
N GLY A 17 -13.73 10.30 5.56
CA GLY A 17 -15.02 9.63 5.49
C GLY A 17 -14.81 8.25 4.86
N ALA A 18 -14.49 7.25 5.66
CA ALA A 18 -15.00 5.93 5.37
C ALA A 18 -16.34 5.87 6.09
N ASP A 19 -17.40 6.31 5.44
CA ASP A 19 -18.72 5.99 5.95
C ASP A 19 -18.93 4.47 5.88
N GLN A 20 -19.97 3.96 6.56
CA GLN A 20 -20.30 2.54 6.50
C GLN A 20 -20.52 2.04 5.06
N SER A 21 -20.87 2.92 4.11
CA SER A 21 -21.06 2.58 2.71
C SER A 21 -19.74 2.32 1.99
N THR A 22 -18.68 3.08 2.27
CA THR A 22 -17.34 2.80 1.74
C THR A 22 -16.80 1.49 2.30
N MET A 23 -17.01 1.17 3.58
CA MET A 23 -16.60 -0.13 4.14
C MET A 23 -17.47 -1.31 3.64
N ALA A 24 -18.80 -1.13 3.50
CA ALA A 24 -19.71 -2.19 3.04
C ALA A 24 -19.62 -2.46 1.53
N TYR A 25 -19.42 -1.42 0.72
CA TYR A 25 -19.16 -1.57 -0.71
C TYR A 25 -17.79 -2.20 -0.96
N THR A 26 -16.81 -1.88 -0.11
CA THR A 26 -15.51 -2.55 -0.09
C THR A 26 -15.65 -4.02 0.30
N SER A 27 -16.46 -4.36 1.32
CA SER A 27 -16.61 -5.77 1.72
C SER A 27 -17.21 -6.62 0.61
N GLU A 28 -18.26 -6.19 -0.10
CA GLU A 28 -18.87 -7.02 -1.16
C GLU A 28 -17.89 -7.42 -2.28
N VAL A 29 -17.07 -6.48 -2.78
CA VAL A 29 -16.10 -6.77 -3.85
C VAL A 29 -14.79 -7.34 -3.29
N SER A 30 -14.37 -6.91 -2.10
CA SER A 30 -13.23 -7.51 -1.40
C SER A 30 -13.51 -8.97 -1.07
N ASP A 31 -14.74 -9.34 -0.71
CA ASP A 31 -15.16 -10.72 -0.45
C ASP A 31 -15.06 -11.54 -1.74
N ILE A 32 -15.50 -11.03 -2.90
CA ILE A 32 -15.34 -11.72 -4.20
C ILE A 32 -13.85 -12.00 -4.50
N VAL A 33 -12.98 -11.01 -4.31
CA VAL A 33 -11.54 -11.17 -4.57
C VAL A 33 -10.88 -12.07 -3.51
N GLN A 34 -11.25 -11.92 -2.25
CA GLN A 34 -10.71 -12.68 -1.12
C GLN A 34 -11.15 -14.15 -1.16
N ASP A 35 -12.40 -14.43 -1.52
CA ASP A 35 -12.94 -15.79 -1.68
C ASP A 35 -12.33 -16.51 -2.88
N ALA A 36 -12.06 -15.76 -3.97
CA ALA A 36 -11.48 -16.34 -5.17
C ALA A 36 -9.97 -16.59 -5.03
N VAL A 37 -9.20 -15.59 -4.62
CA VAL A 37 -7.73 -15.62 -4.70
C VAL A 37 -7.08 -16.01 -3.37
N GLY A 38 -7.82 -15.85 -2.27
CA GLY A 38 -7.24 -15.82 -0.93
C GLY A 38 -6.30 -14.63 -0.77
N TYR A 39 -6.20 -14.07 0.44
CA TYR A 39 -5.06 -13.19 0.76
C TYR A 39 -3.78 -13.92 0.35
N PRO A 40 -2.77 -13.29 -0.30
CA PRO A 40 -1.45 -13.90 -0.28
C PRO A 40 -1.10 -14.15 1.20
N PRO A 41 -0.91 -15.39 1.70
CA PRO A 41 0.03 -15.53 2.82
C PRO A 41 1.26 -14.77 2.33
N ASN A 42 1.69 -13.75 3.09
CA ASN A 42 2.59 -12.72 2.58
C ASN A 42 3.54 -13.34 1.60
N ALA A 43 3.47 -12.79 0.40
CA ALA A 43 4.42 -12.92 -0.66
C ALA A 43 5.73 -13.44 -0.02
N PRO A 44 6.06 -14.74 -0.16
CA PRO A 44 7.06 -15.37 0.69
C PRO A 44 8.45 -14.91 0.22
N TRP A 45 8.82 -13.67 0.56
CA TRP A 45 10.03 -12.95 0.16
C TRP A 45 11.30 -13.66 0.58
N ASP A 46 11.18 -14.57 1.55
CA ASP A 46 12.21 -15.50 1.98
C ASP A 46 12.37 -16.74 1.08
N LYS A 47 11.44 -16.98 0.15
CA LYS A 47 11.42 -18.17 -0.71
C LYS A 47 11.97 -17.94 -2.11
N PRO A 48 12.59 -18.97 -2.72
CA PRO A 48 13.14 -18.86 -4.07
C PRO A 48 12.08 -18.45 -5.09
N ILE A 49 12.47 -17.64 -6.08
CA ILE A 49 11.64 -17.18 -7.23
C ILE A 49 10.79 -18.30 -7.85
N GLY A 50 11.25 -19.56 -7.82
CA GLY A 50 10.48 -20.72 -8.31
C GLY A 50 9.18 -21.02 -7.56
N GLU A 51 9.05 -20.70 -6.27
CA GLU A 51 7.81 -20.89 -5.51
C GLU A 51 6.76 -19.81 -5.83
N TRP A 52 7.19 -18.60 -6.17
CA TRP A 52 6.35 -17.49 -6.59
C TRP A 52 5.62 -17.74 -7.90
N LEU A 53 6.35 -18.34 -8.84
CA LEU A 53 5.80 -18.78 -10.11
C LEU A 53 4.66 -19.79 -9.89
N GLY A 54 4.78 -20.67 -8.90
CA GLY A 54 3.72 -21.60 -8.50
C GLY A 54 2.47 -20.85 -8.02
N VAL A 55 2.64 -19.89 -7.10
CA VAL A 55 1.53 -19.07 -6.57
C VAL A 55 0.82 -18.29 -7.66
N LEU A 56 1.56 -17.60 -8.55
CA LEU A 56 0.93 -16.82 -9.62
C LEU A 56 0.15 -17.72 -10.60
N LYS A 57 0.69 -18.90 -10.94
CA LYS A 57 0.01 -19.88 -11.80
C LYS A 57 -1.25 -20.43 -11.15
N GLU A 58 -1.21 -20.76 -9.86
CA GLU A 58 -2.37 -21.23 -9.11
C GLU A 58 -3.48 -20.17 -9.01
N ARG A 59 -3.10 -18.88 -9.01
CA ARG A 59 -4.02 -17.74 -8.88
C ARG A 59 -4.64 -17.27 -10.20
N LEU A 60 -4.06 -17.61 -11.36
CA LEU A 60 -4.56 -17.19 -12.67
C LEU A 60 -6.05 -17.54 -12.89
N GLY A 61 -6.43 -18.80 -12.64
CA GLY A 61 -7.81 -19.23 -12.81
C GLY A 61 -8.78 -18.49 -11.89
N PRO A 62 -8.51 -18.46 -10.57
CA PRO A 62 -9.35 -17.75 -9.62
C PRO A 62 -9.43 -16.24 -9.85
N ILE A 63 -8.36 -15.53 -10.22
CA ILE A 63 -8.45 -14.08 -10.47
C ILE A 63 -9.27 -13.77 -11.71
N CYS A 64 -9.11 -14.54 -12.79
CA CYS A 64 -9.94 -14.38 -13.98
C CYS A 64 -11.43 -14.59 -13.64
N LYS A 65 -11.73 -15.58 -12.79
CA LYS A 65 -13.09 -15.80 -12.29
C LYS A 65 -13.58 -14.64 -11.43
N ALA A 66 -12.75 -14.12 -10.53
CA ALA A 66 -13.08 -12.99 -9.67
C ALA A 66 -13.42 -11.74 -10.49
N ASN A 67 -12.57 -11.35 -11.45
CA ASN A 67 -12.82 -10.17 -12.28
C ASN A 67 -14.10 -10.32 -13.13
N VAL A 68 -14.43 -11.53 -13.58
CA VAL A 68 -15.71 -11.82 -14.25
C VAL A 68 -16.90 -11.71 -13.27
N GLU A 69 -16.75 -12.15 -12.03
CA GLU A 69 -17.78 -12.01 -10.99
C GLU A 69 -18.01 -10.55 -10.61
N ILE A 70 -16.94 -9.74 -10.53
CA ILE A 70 -17.03 -8.29 -10.33
C ILE A 70 -17.78 -7.64 -11.49
N PHE A 71 -17.43 -7.98 -12.74
CA PHE A 71 -18.19 -7.53 -13.90
C PHE A 71 -19.69 -7.88 -13.79
N LYS A 72 -20.02 -9.14 -13.48
CA LYS A 72 -21.42 -9.58 -13.31
C LYS A 72 -22.15 -8.85 -12.18
N HIS A 73 -21.46 -8.53 -11.09
CA HIS A 73 -22.02 -7.74 -10.00
C HIS A 73 -22.48 -6.37 -10.47
N PHE A 74 -21.64 -5.67 -11.25
CA PHE A 74 -22.00 -4.37 -11.82
C PHE A 74 -23.06 -4.50 -12.91
N GLU A 75 -22.98 -5.51 -13.77
CA GLU A 75 -23.99 -5.78 -14.81
C GLU A 75 -25.40 -5.96 -14.22
N ASN A 76 -25.51 -6.67 -13.09
CA ASN A 76 -26.77 -6.90 -12.40
C ASN A 76 -27.33 -5.63 -11.72
N LYS A 77 -26.46 -4.67 -11.34
CA LYS A 77 -26.87 -3.40 -10.74
C LYS A 77 -27.30 -2.39 -11.80
N ASP A 78 -26.46 -2.16 -12.80
CA ASP A 78 -26.75 -1.29 -13.96
C ASP A 78 -25.87 -1.68 -15.16
N ASN A 79 -26.46 -2.38 -16.12
CA ASN A 79 -25.76 -2.88 -17.30
C ASN A 79 -25.26 -1.81 -18.28
N LYS A 80 -25.56 -0.52 -18.03
CA LYS A 80 -25.13 0.61 -18.86
C LYS A 80 -24.22 1.59 -18.14
N SER A 81 -23.90 1.34 -16.87
CA SER A 81 -22.97 2.18 -16.12
C SER A 81 -21.56 2.13 -16.73
N ASP A 82 -20.78 3.19 -16.53
CA ASP A 82 -19.40 3.25 -17.01
C ASP A 82 -18.55 2.21 -16.28
N GLU A 83 -18.85 1.94 -15.01
CA GLU A 83 -18.24 0.89 -14.19
C GLU A 83 -18.43 -0.50 -14.82
N THR A 84 -19.67 -0.87 -15.20
CA THR A 84 -19.93 -2.15 -15.86
C THR A 84 -19.09 -2.32 -17.12
N LEU A 85 -19.01 -1.27 -17.96
CA LEU A 85 -18.24 -1.31 -19.20
C LEU A 85 -16.72 -1.39 -18.95
N ILE A 86 -16.23 -0.70 -17.92
CA ILE A 86 -14.82 -0.77 -17.50
C ILE A 86 -14.47 -2.18 -17.03
N PHE A 87 -15.29 -2.78 -16.17
CA PHE A 87 -15.05 -4.14 -15.67
C PHE A 87 -15.22 -5.20 -16.75
N GLU A 88 -16.08 -4.98 -17.75
CA GLU A 88 -16.16 -5.85 -18.92
C GLU A 88 -14.84 -5.86 -19.70
N ILE A 89 -14.30 -4.68 -20.01
CA ILE A 89 -12.99 -4.56 -20.67
C ILE A 89 -11.92 -5.21 -19.78
N PHE A 90 -11.88 -4.86 -18.49
CA PHE A 90 -10.83 -5.35 -17.59
C PHE A 90 -10.85 -6.87 -17.43
N ALA A 91 -12.02 -7.48 -17.28
CA ALA A 91 -12.17 -8.92 -17.22
C ALA A 91 -11.70 -9.61 -18.52
N ASP A 92 -11.94 -8.99 -19.68
CA ASP A 92 -11.47 -9.51 -20.97
C ASP A 92 -9.95 -9.41 -21.12
N LEU A 93 -9.30 -8.36 -20.60
CA LEU A 93 -7.84 -8.18 -20.71
C LEU A 93 -7.03 -8.98 -19.68
N THR A 94 -7.64 -9.32 -18.54
CA THR A 94 -6.97 -9.95 -17.38
C THR A 94 -6.16 -11.22 -17.75
N PRO A 95 -6.69 -12.16 -18.56
CA PRO A 95 -5.98 -13.40 -18.87
C PRO A 95 -4.64 -13.15 -19.55
N GLU A 96 -4.60 -12.32 -20.59
CA GLU A 96 -3.38 -12.04 -21.35
C GLU A 96 -2.34 -11.26 -20.53
N ILE A 97 -2.78 -10.26 -19.74
CA ILE A 97 -1.88 -9.52 -18.85
C ILE A 97 -1.21 -10.48 -17.85
N THR A 98 -1.99 -11.41 -17.30
CA THR A 98 -1.49 -12.34 -16.30
C THR A 98 -0.61 -13.43 -16.92
N GLU A 99 -0.89 -13.88 -18.15
CA GLU A 99 0.03 -14.74 -18.91
C GLU A 99 1.38 -14.06 -19.18
N ILE A 100 1.38 -12.77 -19.53
CA ILE A 100 2.61 -11.99 -19.72
C ILE A 100 3.39 -11.91 -18.39
N ALA A 101 2.73 -11.62 -17.28
CA ALA A 101 3.35 -11.57 -15.95
C ALA A 101 3.98 -12.91 -15.54
N ILE A 102 3.30 -14.04 -15.81
CA ILE A 102 3.84 -15.39 -15.60
C ILE A 102 5.11 -15.58 -16.44
N SER A 103 5.09 -15.19 -17.71
CA SER A 103 6.27 -15.29 -18.59
C SER A 103 7.40 -14.36 -18.14
N GLN A 104 7.11 -13.18 -17.56
CA GLN A 104 8.11 -12.31 -16.95
C GLN A 104 8.80 -13.01 -15.76
N PHE A 105 8.05 -13.69 -14.88
CA PHE A 105 8.60 -14.54 -13.82
C PHE A 105 9.46 -15.69 -14.36
N GLU A 106 8.95 -16.44 -15.36
CA GLU A 106 9.64 -17.62 -15.92
C GLU A 106 10.99 -17.27 -16.55
N GLN A 107 11.10 -16.07 -17.11
CA GLN A 107 12.34 -15.55 -17.68
C GLN A 107 13.27 -14.94 -16.61
N GLY A 108 12.90 -14.97 -15.34
CA GLY A 108 13.73 -14.51 -14.22
C GLY A 108 13.75 -12.99 -14.01
N TYR A 109 12.73 -12.26 -14.47
CA TYR A 109 12.65 -10.80 -14.37
C TYR A 109 13.91 -10.09 -14.89
N HIS A 110 14.22 -10.29 -16.17
CA HIS A 110 15.29 -9.55 -16.83
C HIS A 110 14.70 -8.38 -17.63
N GLY A 111 15.14 -7.15 -17.32
CA GLY A 111 14.72 -5.93 -18.01
C GLY A 111 15.82 -5.25 -18.84
N PRO A 112 15.45 -4.21 -19.64
CA PRO A 112 14.09 -3.90 -20.10
C PRO A 112 13.73 -4.72 -21.36
N LYS A 113 12.57 -5.38 -21.35
CA LYS A 113 11.95 -6.04 -22.50
C LYS A 113 10.50 -5.61 -22.63
N SER A 114 10.03 -5.44 -23.86
CA SER A 114 8.63 -5.26 -24.18
C SER A 114 7.83 -6.51 -23.81
N TRP A 115 6.54 -6.34 -23.58
CA TRP A 115 5.65 -7.46 -23.25
C TRP A 115 5.58 -8.49 -24.39
N ARG A 116 5.71 -8.06 -25.66
CA ARG A 116 5.77 -9.00 -26.80
C ARG A 116 7.03 -9.85 -26.82
N GLU A 117 8.19 -9.27 -26.47
CA GLU A 117 9.42 -10.07 -26.35
C GLU A 117 9.37 -11.07 -25.19
N VAL A 118 8.59 -10.75 -24.15
CA VAL A 118 8.35 -11.68 -23.05
C VAL A 118 7.37 -12.77 -23.46
N ASN A 119 6.21 -12.41 -24.03
CA ASN A 119 5.20 -13.37 -24.48
C ASN A 119 4.45 -12.81 -25.70
N GLY A 120 4.88 -13.23 -26.90
CA GLY A 120 4.34 -12.74 -28.16
C GLY A 120 2.88 -13.09 -28.37
N ASP A 121 2.51 -14.36 -28.12
CA ASP A 121 1.15 -14.84 -28.35
C ASP A 121 0.13 -14.16 -27.44
N ALA A 122 0.43 -13.99 -26.15
CA ALA A 122 -0.44 -13.28 -25.22
C ALA A 122 -0.53 -11.78 -25.55
N SER A 123 0.60 -11.17 -25.94
CA SER A 123 0.64 -9.75 -26.31
C SER A 123 -0.14 -9.45 -27.58
N ASP A 124 -0.12 -10.34 -28.58
CA ASP A 124 -0.88 -10.16 -29.82
C ASP A 124 -2.39 -10.27 -29.57
N ARG A 125 -2.82 -11.22 -28.73
CA ARG A 125 -4.23 -11.30 -28.28
C ARG A 125 -4.64 -10.08 -27.47
N LEU A 126 -3.77 -9.60 -26.58
CA LEU A 126 -4.01 -8.40 -25.78
C LEU A 126 -4.18 -7.17 -26.69
N GLU A 127 -3.28 -7.00 -27.67
CA GLU A 127 -3.35 -5.91 -28.64
C GLU A 127 -4.65 -5.96 -29.47
N GLU A 128 -5.08 -7.15 -29.89
CA GLU A 128 -6.36 -7.34 -30.59
C GLU A 128 -7.55 -6.93 -29.72
N LYS A 129 -7.62 -7.42 -28.48
CA LYS A 129 -8.69 -7.08 -27.52
C LYS A 129 -8.75 -5.58 -27.24
N ILE A 130 -7.61 -4.94 -27.01
CA ILE A 130 -7.54 -3.49 -26.80
C ILE A 130 -7.99 -2.74 -28.07
N THR A 131 -7.57 -3.20 -29.25
CA THR A 131 -7.98 -2.59 -30.53
C THR A 131 -9.48 -2.67 -30.73
N ASN A 132 -10.08 -3.82 -30.42
CA ASN A 132 -11.53 -4.01 -30.48
C ASN A 132 -12.25 -3.11 -29.47
N ALA A 133 -11.75 -3.03 -28.23
CA ALA A 133 -12.32 -2.16 -27.20
C ALA A 133 -12.27 -0.67 -27.57
N LEU A 134 -11.16 -0.20 -28.15
CA LEU A 134 -10.99 1.19 -28.58
C LEU A 134 -11.81 1.58 -29.82
N SER A 135 -12.20 0.61 -30.65
CA SER A 135 -12.87 0.85 -31.94
C SER A 135 -14.36 0.55 -31.96
N THR A 136 -14.87 -0.24 -31.01
CA THR A 136 -16.29 -0.58 -30.94
C THR A 136 -17.16 0.57 -30.45
N ASP A 137 -18.33 0.74 -31.08
CA ASP A 137 -19.33 1.73 -30.66
C ASP A 137 -19.80 1.51 -29.22
N LYS A 138 -19.77 0.25 -28.74
CA LYS A 138 -20.21 -0.14 -27.40
C LYS A 138 -19.52 0.67 -26.31
N PHE A 139 -18.20 0.85 -26.40
CA PHE A 139 -17.41 1.53 -25.37
C PHE A 139 -17.10 2.98 -25.72
N SER A 140 -17.40 3.43 -26.94
CA SER A 140 -17.05 4.76 -27.45
C SER A 140 -17.52 5.91 -26.54
N GLY A 141 -18.75 5.82 -26.01
CA GLY A 141 -19.32 6.83 -25.12
C GLY A 141 -18.60 6.91 -23.77
N MET A 142 -18.32 5.75 -23.16
CA MET A 142 -17.59 5.65 -21.90
C MET A 142 -16.14 6.10 -22.08
N LEU A 143 -15.42 5.60 -23.09
CA LEU A 143 -14.03 5.98 -23.37
C LEU A 143 -13.87 7.45 -23.80
N GLY A 144 -14.94 8.08 -24.28
CA GLY A 144 -14.99 9.52 -24.51
C GLY A 144 -15.07 10.35 -23.23
N ARG A 145 -15.66 9.80 -22.15
CA ARG A 145 -15.75 10.42 -20.83
C ARG A 145 -14.55 10.08 -19.94
N SER A 146 -14.14 8.82 -19.91
CA SER A 146 -13.08 8.28 -19.04
C SER A 146 -11.72 8.31 -19.75
N LYS A 147 -11.07 9.48 -19.73
CA LYS A 147 -9.80 9.68 -20.47
C LYS A 147 -8.67 8.83 -19.91
N GLY A 148 -8.64 8.61 -18.60
CA GLY A 148 -7.65 7.76 -17.94
C GLY A 148 -7.69 6.31 -18.45
N ILE A 149 -8.89 5.72 -18.59
CA ILE A 149 -9.08 4.37 -19.14
C ILE A 149 -8.55 4.31 -20.58
N ARG A 150 -8.98 5.24 -21.44
CA ARG A 150 -8.54 5.27 -22.84
C ARG A 150 -7.02 5.39 -22.95
N LYS A 151 -6.42 6.31 -22.18
CA LYS A 151 -4.97 6.55 -22.22
C LYS A 151 -4.18 5.33 -21.74
N ALA A 152 -4.67 4.61 -20.74
CA ALA A 152 -4.06 3.36 -20.29
C ALA A 152 -4.08 2.28 -21.38
N LEU A 153 -5.23 2.08 -22.04
CA LEU A 153 -5.37 1.14 -23.15
C LEU A 153 -4.41 1.48 -24.30
N GLU A 154 -4.32 2.76 -24.67
CA GLU A 154 -3.38 3.25 -25.69
C GLU A 154 -1.92 3.09 -25.26
N PHE A 155 -1.61 3.28 -23.97
CA PHE A 155 -0.27 3.10 -23.43
C PHE A 155 0.16 1.63 -23.48
N VAL A 156 -0.68 0.70 -23.02
CA VAL A 156 -0.41 -0.74 -23.13
C VAL A 156 -0.20 -1.13 -24.59
N LYS A 157 -1.17 -0.79 -25.44
CA LYS A 157 -1.17 -1.16 -26.86
C LYS A 157 0.01 -0.60 -27.62
N ASN A 158 0.33 0.69 -27.48
CA ASN A 158 1.30 1.36 -28.35
C ASN A 158 2.71 1.44 -27.75
N VAL A 159 2.87 1.15 -26.46
CA VAL A 159 4.15 1.32 -25.75
C VAL A 159 4.59 0.01 -25.12
N LEU A 160 3.85 -0.51 -24.12
CA LEU A 160 4.32 -1.66 -23.32
C LEU A 160 4.46 -2.94 -24.16
N ILE A 161 3.58 -3.15 -25.14
CA ILE A 161 3.65 -4.29 -26.05
C ILE A 161 4.85 -4.24 -26.99
N HIS A 162 5.31 -3.05 -27.40
CA HIS A 162 6.23 -2.91 -28.55
C HIS A 162 7.60 -2.35 -28.22
N SER A 163 7.76 -1.61 -27.11
CA SER A 163 8.98 -0.86 -26.83
C SER A 163 9.89 -1.59 -25.84
N ASN A 164 11.18 -1.61 -26.14
CA ASN A 164 12.24 -2.01 -25.21
C ASN A 164 13.08 -0.80 -24.73
N ASP A 165 12.72 0.41 -25.14
CA ASP A 165 13.47 1.63 -24.83
C ASP A 165 12.97 2.21 -23.49
N PRO A 166 13.72 2.07 -22.39
CA PRO A 166 13.28 2.48 -21.07
C PRO A 166 13.01 4.00 -20.98
N ASP A 167 13.82 4.83 -21.66
CA ASP A 167 13.62 6.28 -21.68
C ASP A 167 12.33 6.65 -22.42
N TYR A 168 12.06 5.98 -23.54
CA TYR A 168 10.82 6.15 -24.28
C TYR A 168 9.61 5.73 -23.44
N ILE A 169 9.70 4.56 -22.78
CA ILE A 169 8.62 4.03 -21.94
C ILE A 169 8.36 4.95 -20.75
N PHE A 170 9.38 5.37 -20.02
CA PHE A 170 9.25 6.27 -18.87
C PHE A 170 8.60 7.60 -19.25
N ARG A 171 9.02 8.21 -20.37
CA ARG A 171 8.38 9.44 -20.87
C ARG A 171 6.90 9.22 -21.19
N LYS A 172 6.57 8.08 -21.82
CA LYS A 172 5.18 7.76 -22.17
C LYS A 172 4.33 7.40 -20.95
N HIS A 173 4.94 6.75 -19.97
CA HIS A 173 4.33 6.49 -18.66
C HIS A 173 4.06 7.80 -17.94
N SER A 174 4.99 8.77 -17.99
CA SER A 174 4.81 10.09 -17.39
C SER A 174 3.61 10.84 -18.00
N GLU A 175 3.47 10.85 -19.33
CA GLU A 175 2.29 11.41 -20.02
C GLU A 175 0.99 10.70 -19.60
N TYR A 176 1.06 9.40 -19.37
CA TYR A 176 -0.07 8.58 -18.94
C TYR A 176 -0.47 8.86 -17.48
N ILE A 177 0.50 8.91 -16.55
CA ILE A 177 0.26 9.21 -15.14
C ILE A 177 -0.31 10.61 -14.97
N GLU A 178 0.19 11.61 -15.70
CA GLU A 178 -0.39 12.95 -15.66
C GLU A 178 -1.89 12.92 -16.04
N THR A 179 -2.23 12.15 -17.07
CA THR A 179 -3.64 11.94 -17.47
C THR A 179 -4.45 11.24 -16.38
N CYS A 180 -3.89 10.22 -15.72
CA CYS A 180 -4.54 9.50 -14.62
C CYS A 180 -4.79 10.39 -13.41
N VAL A 181 -3.84 11.25 -13.06
CA VAL A 181 -3.98 12.23 -11.98
C VAL A 181 -5.12 13.20 -12.28
N GLU A 182 -5.17 13.76 -13.50
CA GLU A 182 -6.24 14.68 -13.91
C GLU A 182 -7.60 13.98 -13.92
N ALA A 183 -7.68 12.78 -14.49
CA ALA A 183 -8.90 11.97 -14.55
C ALA A 183 -9.41 11.65 -13.14
N ASN A 184 -8.56 11.13 -12.26
CA ASN A 184 -8.93 10.81 -10.88
C ASN A 184 -9.38 12.07 -10.13
N ALA A 185 -8.68 13.21 -10.29
CA ALA A 185 -9.08 14.47 -9.67
C ALA A 185 -10.47 14.95 -10.12
N ASN A 186 -10.87 14.64 -11.36
CA ASN A 186 -12.19 14.93 -11.92
C ASN A 186 -13.27 13.89 -11.54
N GLY A 187 -12.94 12.90 -10.72
CA GLY A 187 -13.87 11.83 -10.34
C GLY A 187 -14.09 10.81 -11.45
N GLU A 188 -13.12 10.61 -12.34
CA GLU A 188 -13.13 9.53 -13.33
C GLU A 188 -12.39 8.29 -12.80
N SER A 189 -12.86 7.12 -13.20
CA SER A 189 -12.14 5.84 -13.00
C SER A 189 -10.91 5.76 -13.90
N ILE A 190 -9.88 5.07 -13.42
CA ILE A 190 -8.63 4.86 -14.17
C ILE A 190 -8.23 3.39 -14.16
N LEU A 191 -7.48 2.98 -15.18
CA LEU A 191 -6.66 1.77 -15.12
C LEU A 191 -5.30 2.24 -14.68
N PHE A 192 -4.89 1.87 -13.47
CA PHE A 192 -3.61 2.20 -12.89
C PHE A 192 -2.57 1.14 -13.24
N ILE A 193 -1.45 1.59 -13.80
CA ILE A 193 -0.32 0.78 -14.23
C ILE A 193 0.88 1.33 -13.45
N PRO A 194 1.21 0.74 -12.28
CA PRO A 194 2.35 1.19 -11.51
C PRO A 194 3.64 0.98 -12.31
N PHE A 195 4.65 1.79 -12.02
CA PHE A 195 5.96 1.69 -12.65
C PHE A 195 6.96 1.46 -11.55
N ASP A 196 7.10 0.20 -11.16
CA ASP A 196 7.89 -0.17 -10.01
C ASP A 196 9.38 -0.19 -10.39
N SER A 197 10.21 0.43 -9.55
CA SER A 197 11.67 0.42 -9.70
C SER A 197 12.27 -0.59 -8.73
N ASP A 198 12.34 -1.84 -9.20
CA ASP A 198 13.13 -2.98 -8.71
C ASP A 198 13.47 -3.04 -7.20
N TYR A 199 12.75 -3.88 -6.45
CA TYR A 199 13.09 -4.31 -5.07
C TYR A 199 14.19 -5.39 -5.00
N THR A 200 14.75 -5.84 -6.13
CA THR A 200 15.66 -6.99 -6.16
C THR A 200 17.14 -6.67 -6.43
N ASN A 201 17.53 -5.41 -6.66
CA ASN A 201 18.94 -5.01 -6.80
C ASN A 201 19.27 -3.62 -6.20
N PRO A 202 20.41 -3.46 -5.51
CA PRO A 202 20.88 -2.15 -5.07
C PRO A 202 21.36 -1.32 -6.27
N VAL A 203 20.64 -0.25 -6.58
CA VAL A 203 21.00 0.70 -7.63
C VAL A 203 22.02 1.72 -7.09
N GLU A 204 23.19 1.86 -7.71
CA GLU A 204 24.23 2.81 -7.29
C GLU A 204 24.14 4.20 -7.97
N ASN A 205 23.39 4.33 -9.07
CA ASN A 205 23.11 5.63 -9.72
C ASN A 205 21.64 5.75 -10.13
N PHE A 206 21.07 6.96 -10.02
CA PHE A 206 19.69 7.28 -10.44
C PHE A 206 19.36 6.94 -11.93
N GLY A 207 20.38 6.70 -12.77
CA GLY A 207 20.23 6.28 -14.17
C GLY A 207 20.35 4.76 -14.40
N ASP A 208 20.61 3.96 -13.36
CA ASP A 208 20.83 2.50 -13.44
C ASP A 208 19.61 1.70 -12.94
N MET A 209 18.41 2.29 -12.88
CA MET A 209 17.20 1.50 -12.65
C MET A 209 17.06 0.49 -13.78
N THR A 210 17.21 -0.80 -13.49
CA THR A 210 16.70 -1.88 -14.35
C THR A 210 15.18 -1.84 -14.28
N GLN A 211 14.59 -0.83 -14.92
CA GLN A 211 13.15 -0.62 -14.94
C GLN A 211 12.51 -1.78 -15.70
N ILE A 212 11.91 -2.70 -14.95
CA ILE A 212 11.06 -3.73 -15.53
C ILE A 212 9.66 -3.14 -15.56
N CYS A 213 9.11 -2.98 -16.75
CA CYS A 213 7.71 -2.65 -16.91
C CYS A 213 6.88 -3.90 -16.59
N GLU A 214 6.64 -4.09 -15.30
CA GLU A 214 5.80 -5.14 -14.76
C GLU A 214 4.45 -5.18 -15.48
N ALA A 215 4.04 -6.37 -15.93
CA ALA A 215 2.68 -6.61 -16.40
C ALA A 215 1.75 -6.56 -15.19
N SER A 216 1.31 -5.36 -14.85
CA SER A 216 0.51 -5.07 -13.66
C SER A 216 -0.50 -3.99 -14.02
N ILE A 217 -1.79 -4.29 -13.87
CA ILE A 217 -2.87 -3.32 -14.08
C ILE A 217 -3.91 -3.48 -13.00
N SER A 218 -4.37 -2.37 -12.44
CA SER A 218 -5.46 -2.32 -11.46
C SER A 218 -6.57 -1.34 -11.88
N VAL A 219 -7.83 -1.63 -11.53
CA VAL A 219 -8.96 -0.72 -11.75
C VAL A 219 -9.17 0.14 -10.52
N ILE A 220 -8.96 1.44 -10.64
CA ILE A 220 -9.16 2.38 -9.53
C ILE A 220 -10.45 3.16 -9.77
N LEU A 221 -11.45 2.91 -8.93
CA LEU A 221 -12.65 3.72 -8.86
C LEU A 221 -12.38 4.96 -8.02
N PRO A 222 -12.85 6.14 -8.46
CA PRO A 222 -12.65 7.38 -7.72
C PRO A 222 -13.47 7.34 -6.42
N ILE A 223 -12.97 8.00 -5.38
CA ILE A 223 -13.80 8.37 -4.23
C ILE A 223 -14.79 9.47 -4.60
N GLU A 224 -15.90 9.53 -3.86
CA GLU A 224 -16.97 10.51 -4.06
C GLU A 224 -16.45 11.95 -3.97
N THR A 225 -17.10 12.88 -4.68
CA THR A 225 -16.64 14.28 -4.77
C THR A 225 -16.50 14.94 -3.39
N GLU A 226 -17.44 14.69 -2.48
CA GLU A 226 -17.38 15.22 -1.12
C GLU A 226 -16.26 14.61 -0.28
N GLU A 227 -16.04 13.29 -0.41
CA GLU A 227 -14.93 12.56 0.24
C GLU A 227 -13.57 13.04 -0.30
N ARG A 228 -13.49 13.32 -1.61
CA ARG A 228 -12.29 13.88 -2.24
C ARG A 228 -11.93 15.26 -1.71
N ALA A 229 -12.93 16.14 -1.56
CA ALA A 229 -12.70 17.47 -0.99
C ALA A 229 -12.17 17.41 0.45
N LYS A 230 -12.72 16.48 1.23
CA LYS A 230 -12.28 16.14 2.59
C LYS A 230 -10.85 15.59 2.62
N PHE A 231 -10.54 14.60 1.79
CA PHE A 231 -9.21 14.03 1.63
C PHE A 231 -8.16 15.09 1.24
N ASN A 232 -8.46 15.90 0.22
CA ASN A 232 -7.55 16.96 -0.23
C ASN A 232 -7.26 17.98 0.87
N LYS A 233 -8.26 18.31 1.70
CA LYS A 233 -8.07 19.20 2.84
C LYS A 233 -7.13 18.59 3.90
N LEU A 234 -7.28 17.31 4.19
CA LEU A 234 -6.38 16.58 5.09
C LEU A 234 -4.96 16.56 4.52
N ALA A 235 -4.79 16.07 3.30
CA ALA A 235 -3.49 15.97 2.63
C ALA A 235 -2.74 17.30 2.63
N ASN A 236 -3.39 18.40 2.22
CA ASN A 236 -2.79 19.72 2.25
C ASN A 236 -2.33 20.16 3.66
N SER A 237 -3.10 19.82 4.68
CA SER A 237 -2.76 20.11 6.07
C SER A 237 -1.59 19.27 6.56
N LEU A 238 -1.53 17.99 6.20
CA LEU A 238 -0.46 17.06 6.57
C LEU A 238 0.85 17.46 5.88
N TRP A 239 0.80 17.68 4.57
CA TRP A 239 1.91 18.18 3.78
C TRP A 239 2.54 19.42 4.41
N SER A 240 1.72 20.39 4.81
CA SER A 240 2.20 21.63 5.41
C SER A 240 2.98 21.39 6.72
N ARG A 241 2.60 20.37 7.51
CA ARG A 241 3.27 20.00 8.76
C ARG A 241 4.54 19.19 8.49
N LEU A 242 4.46 18.20 7.61
CA LEU A 242 5.60 17.34 7.29
C LEU A 242 6.70 18.13 6.57
N LYS A 243 6.34 19.06 5.68
CA LYS A 243 7.26 19.98 5.01
C LYS A 243 8.05 20.85 5.98
N GLN A 244 7.42 21.32 7.07
CA GLN A 244 8.12 22.07 8.12
C GLN A 244 9.18 21.22 8.81
N ARG A 245 8.91 19.92 9.02
CA ARG A 245 9.88 18.98 9.59
C ARG A 245 11.02 18.69 8.61
N GLY A 246 10.71 18.48 7.34
CA GLY A 246 11.70 18.19 6.30
C GLY A 246 12.63 19.36 5.94
N ASN A 247 12.41 20.56 6.49
CA ASN A 247 13.16 21.79 6.16
C ASN A 247 13.24 22.10 4.65
N LYS A 248 12.34 21.55 3.83
CA LYS A 248 12.30 21.78 2.38
C LYS A 248 11.31 22.89 2.09
N THR A 249 11.77 24.06 1.64
CA THR A 249 10.90 25.21 1.37
C THR A 249 10.23 25.14 -0.01
N ASP A 250 10.84 24.43 -0.96
CA ASP A 250 10.52 24.59 -2.39
C ASP A 250 9.77 23.40 -3.01
N VAL A 251 9.30 22.45 -2.19
CA VAL A 251 8.55 21.29 -2.70
C VAL A 251 7.06 21.62 -2.83
N SER A 252 6.49 21.29 -3.99
CA SER A 252 5.08 21.47 -4.32
C SER A 252 4.19 20.48 -3.56
N ILE A 253 2.94 20.89 -3.34
CA ILE A 253 1.89 20.00 -2.82
C ILE A 253 1.81 18.76 -3.72
N PRO A 254 1.78 17.55 -3.16
CA PRO A 254 1.65 16.31 -3.92
C PRO A 254 0.36 16.30 -4.75
N LYS A 255 0.45 15.68 -5.93
CA LYS A 255 -0.74 15.22 -6.65
C LYS A 255 -1.16 13.86 -6.10
N PHE A 256 -2.44 13.53 -6.26
CA PHE A 256 -3.01 12.31 -5.67
C PHE A 256 -3.80 11.51 -6.70
N ILE A 257 -3.58 10.20 -6.70
CA ILE A 257 -4.52 9.20 -7.21
C ILE A 257 -5.07 8.50 -5.98
N VAL A 258 -6.31 8.82 -5.61
CA VAL A 258 -6.98 8.22 -4.46
C VAL A 258 -8.27 7.56 -4.90
N GLY A 259 -8.49 6.34 -4.44
CA GLY A 259 -9.61 5.55 -4.90
C GLY A 259 -9.79 4.22 -4.19
N LYS A 260 -10.67 3.41 -4.79
CA LYS A 260 -10.92 2.03 -4.43
C LYS A 260 -10.33 1.15 -5.54
N ASP A 261 -9.36 0.32 -5.20
CA ASP A 261 -8.72 -0.66 -6.05
C ASP A 261 -9.59 -1.92 -6.16
N MET A 262 -10.29 -2.05 -7.28
CA MET A 262 -11.46 -2.93 -7.40
C MET A 262 -11.25 -4.09 -8.38
N GLY A 263 -10.04 -4.23 -8.93
CA GLY A 263 -9.71 -5.34 -9.81
C GLY A 263 -8.22 -5.33 -10.10
N ALA A 264 -7.61 -6.52 -10.12
CA ALA A 264 -6.17 -6.68 -10.32
C ALA A 264 -5.89 -7.67 -11.46
N ALA A 265 -4.85 -7.39 -12.24
CA ALA A 265 -4.34 -8.26 -13.30
C ALA A 265 -2.81 -8.28 -13.29
N GLY A 266 -2.21 -9.43 -13.64
CA GLY A 266 -0.76 -9.59 -13.62
C GLY A 266 -0.17 -9.51 -12.21
N PHE A 267 0.91 -8.75 -11.97
CA PHE A 267 1.53 -8.68 -10.64
C PHE A 267 0.68 -8.01 -9.57
N SER A 268 -0.29 -7.19 -9.96
CA SER A 268 -1.28 -6.62 -9.04
C SER A 268 -2.03 -7.70 -8.25
N VAL A 269 -2.06 -8.97 -8.72
CA VAL A 269 -2.73 -10.07 -7.99
C VAL A 269 -1.91 -10.61 -6.81
N LEU A 270 -0.61 -10.30 -6.80
CA LEU A 270 0.31 -10.63 -5.71
C LEU A 270 0.45 -9.46 -4.74
N SER A 271 0.19 -8.24 -5.23
CA SER A 271 0.28 -7.03 -4.42
C SER A 271 -1.07 -6.62 -3.84
N SER A 272 -1.03 -5.95 -2.71
CA SER A 272 -2.16 -5.20 -2.15
C SER A 272 -1.65 -3.83 -1.70
N THR A 273 -0.90 -3.18 -2.59
CA THR A 273 -0.31 -1.86 -2.36
C THR A 273 -1.38 -0.91 -1.83
N VAL A 274 -1.17 -0.43 -0.60
CA VAL A 274 -2.04 0.55 0.05
C VAL A 274 -1.67 1.95 -0.43
N GLY A 275 -0.37 2.23 -0.51
CA GLY A 275 0.19 3.50 -0.95
C GLY A 275 1.46 3.31 -1.75
N GLU A 276 1.73 4.25 -2.66
CA GLU A 276 2.97 4.31 -3.43
C GLU A 276 3.25 5.74 -3.89
N VAL A 277 4.53 6.11 -3.95
CA VAL A 277 4.97 7.33 -4.65
C VAL A 277 5.34 7.03 -6.09
N VAL A 278 4.58 7.59 -7.01
CA VAL A 278 4.83 7.50 -8.45
C VAL A 278 5.59 8.75 -8.92
N THR A 279 6.78 8.56 -9.47
CA THR A 279 7.58 9.63 -10.07
C THR A 279 7.31 9.76 -11.56
N PHE A 280 7.10 10.97 -12.07
CA PHE A 280 6.86 11.23 -13.49
C PHE A 280 7.42 12.59 -13.95
N ASP A 281 7.80 12.71 -15.22
CA ASP A 281 8.24 13.98 -15.81
C ASP A 281 7.04 14.80 -16.33
N SER A 282 6.83 15.98 -15.74
CA SER A 282 5.79 16.95 -16.12
C SER A 282 6.20 17.88 -17.29
N GLY A 283 7.41 17.73 -17.82
CA GLY A 283 8.04 18.68 -18.74
C GLY A 283 8.57 19.96 -18.07
N LYS A 284 8.37 20.12 -16.76
CA LYS A 284 8.98 21.17 -15.92
C LYS A 284 9.99 20.58 -14.92
N GLY A 285 10.30 19.29 -15.06
CA GLY A 285 11.07 18.49 -14.12
C GLY A 285 10.23 17.36 -13.52
N ASN A 286 10.91 16.51 -12.74
CA ASN A 286 10.30 15.38 -12.05
C ASN A 286 9.27 15.89 -11.03
N GLU A 287 8.04 15.44 -11.21
CA GLU A 287 6.95 15.57 -10.27
C GLU A 287 6.65 14.19 -9.64
N HIS A 288 5.87 14.22 -8.57
CA HIS A 288 5.47 13.01 -7.86
C HIS A 288 3.97 13.02 -7.60
N CYS A 289 3.36 11.85 -7.72
CA CYS A 289 1.99 11.58 -7.34
C CYS A 289 2.00 10.53 -6.21
N ILE A 290 1.11 10.69 -5.26
CA ILE A 290 0.84 9.67 -4.25
C ILE A 290 -0.38 8.86 -4.71
N TYR A 291 -0.20 7.57 -4.90
CA TYR A 291 -1.27 6.61 -5.07
C TYR A 291 -1.73 6.13 -3.68
N LEU A 292 -3.04 6.08 -3.43
CA LEU A 292 -3.63 5.51 -2.22
C LEU A 292 -4.92 4.72 -2.54
N ALA A 293 -4.88 3.42 -2.26
CA ALA A 293 -6.02 2.51 -2.34
C ALA A 293 -6.68 2.35 -0.97
N LEU A 294 -7.72 3.14 -0.72
CA LEU A 294 -8.37 3.20 0.59
C LEU A 294 -9.00 1.86 1.01
N ASN A 295 -9.52 1.12 0.05
CA ASN A 295 -10.13 -0.18 0.30
C ASN A 295 -9.09 -1.27 0.66
N ASN A 296 -7.83 -1.12 0.26
CA ASN A 296 -6.76 -2.03 0.67
C ASN A 296 -6.47 -1.92 2.18
N LEU A 297 -6.78 -0.78 2.83
CA LEU A 297 -6.75 -0.66 4.29
C LEU A 297 -7.77 -1.55 4.99
N ALA A 298 -8.91 -1.85 4.36
CA ALA A 298 -9.94 -2.71 4.96
C ALA A 298 -9.44 -4.14 5.22
N LYS A 299 -8.40 -4.58 4.51
CA LYS A 299 -7.73 -5.87 4.74
C LYS A 299 -7.07 -5.95 6.12
N LYS A 300 -6.80 -4.81 6.76
CA LYS A 300 -6.26 -4.72 8.12
C LYS A 300 -7.35 -4.78 9.21
N ILE A 301 -8.64 -4.86 8.87
CA ILE A 301 -9.75 -4.88 9.84
C ILE A 301 -9.60 -6.00 10.88
N GLU A 302 -9.23 -7.22 10.48
CA GLU A 302 -9.03 -8.32 11.43
C GLU A 302 -7.87 -8.06 12.40
N TYR A 303 -6.82 -7.39 11.93
CA TYR A 303 -5.71 -6.93 12.76
C TYR A 303 -6.15 -5.86 13.75
N TRP A 304 -7.01 -4.93 13.33
CA TRP A 304 -7.60 -3.93 14.21
C TRP A 304 -8.53 -4.56 15.25
N ASN A 305 -9.32 -5.56 14.87
CA ASN A 305 -10.19 -6.30 15.78
C ASN A 305 -9.38 -7.02 16.86
N ILE A 306 -8.33 -7.74 16.47
CA ILE A 306 -7.43 -8.43 17.40
C ILE A 306 -6.73 -7.43 18.32
N SER A 307 -6.21 -6.35 17.75
CA SER A 307 -5.56 -5.28 18.52
C SER A 307 -6.50 -4.65 19.55
N SER A 308 -7.74 -4.40 19.17
CA SER A 308 -8.77 -3.85 20.06
C SER A 308 -9.12 -4.80 21.21
N GLU A 309 -9.01 -6.11 21.01
CA GLU A 309 -9.24 -7.11 22.04
C GLU A 309 -8.07 -7.22 23.02
N VAL A 310 -6.83 -7.17 22.53
CA VAL A 310 -5.64 -7.30 23.39
C VAL A 310 -5.30 -6.00 24.10
N VAL A 311 -5.53 -4.85 23.46
CA VAL A 311 -5.35 -3.55 24.11
C VAL A 311 -6.56 -3.28 24.98
N ASN A 312 -6.35 -3.24 26.29
CA ASN A 312 -7.38 -3.13 27.32
C ASN A 312 -8.01 -1.72 27.35
N THR A 313 -8.63 -1.34 26.24
CA THR A 313 -9.50 -0.17 26.19
C THR A 313 -10.88 -0.64 26.61
N HIS A 314 -11.35 -0.17 27.76
CA HIS A 314 -12.75 -0.30 28.19
C HIS A 314 -13.76 0.40 27.24
N THR A 315 -13.34 0.75 26.03
CA THR A 315 -14.15 1.28 24.94
C THR A 315 -13.70 0.54 23.69
N SER A 316 -14.45 -0.45 23.23
CA SER A 316 -14.29 -1.00 21.89
C SER A 316 -14.37 0.14 20.87
N LYS A 317 -13.23 0.56 20.34
CA LYS A 317 -13.20 1.57 19.27
C LYS A 317 -13.60 0.86 17.98
N SER A 318 -14.44 1.50 17.18
CA SER A 318 -14.91 0.91 15.92
C SER A 318 -13.75 0.75 14.93
N PRO A 319 -13.79 -0.24 14.02
CA PRO A 319 -12.85 -0.35 12.91
C PRO A 319 -12.68 0.95 12.10
N GLU A 320 -13.73 1.78 12.06
CA GLU A 320 -13.69 3.11 11.45
C GLU A 320 -12.63 4.04 12.08
N ALA A 321 -12.45 4.00 13.41
CA ALA A 321 -11.46 4.84 14.09
C ALA A 321 -10.02 4.44 13.73
N PHE A 322 -9.78 3.14 13.52
CA PHE A 322 -8.50 2.61 13.06
C PHE A 322 -8.26 2.94 11.59
N PHE A 323 -9.28 2.82 10.74
CA PHE A 323 -9.20 3.19 9.34
C PHE A 323 -8.69 4.63 9.17
N LYS A 324 -9.25 5.59 9.93
CA LYS A 324 -8.82 6.99 9.89
C LYS A 324 -7.35 7.18 10.31
N THR A 325 -6.90 6.41 11.29
CA THR A 325 -5.51 6.44 11.77
C THR A 325 -4.57 5.84 10.73
N ALA A 326 -4.94 4.71 10.12
CA ALA A 326 -4.15 4.08 9.08
C ALA A 326 -4.04 4.99 7.84
N THR A 327 -5.14 5.59 7.37
CA THR A 327 -5.07 6.58 6.28
C THR A 327 -4.14 7.75 6.60
N LEU A 328 -4.14 8.24 7.85
CA LEU A 328 -3.22 9.29 8.29
C LEU A 328 -1.76 8.83 8.23
N LEU A 329 -1.46 7.63 8.74
CA LEU A 329 -0.10 7.07 8.75
C LEU A 329 0.43 6.85 7.34
N TYR A 330 -0.33 6.18 6.47
CA TYR A 330 0.07 5.93 5.08
C TYR A 330 0.24 7.22 4.29
N LEU A 331 -0.68 8.18 4.43
CA LEU A 331 -0.54 9.46 3.73
C LEU A 331 0.72 10.23 4.17
N LEU A 332 1.03 10.25 5.47
CA LEU A 332 2.28 10.85 5.97
C LEU A 332 3.52 10.07 5.53
N HIS A 333 3.44 8.74 5.49
CA HIS A 333 4.51 7.86 5.02
C HIS A 333 4.85 8.15 3.55
N GLU A 334 3.86 8.13 2.65
CA GLU A 334 4.07 8.40 1.22
C GLU A 334 4.54 9.85 0.97
N GLU A 335 4.01 10.83 1.70
CA GLU A 335 4.55 12.19 1.64
C GLU A 335 6.01 12.27 2.13
N GLY A 336 6.39 11.37 3.04
CA GLY A 336 7.74 11.23 3.57
C GLY A 336 8.76 10.86 2.50
N HIS A 337 8.43 9.93 1.59
CA HIS A 337 9.34 9.48 0.52
C HIS A 337 9.81 10.65 -0.37
N ARG A 338 8.99 11.69 -0.51
CA ARG A 338 9.36 12.93 -1.24
C ARG A 338 10.25 13.89 -0.45
N LEU A 339 10.07 13.92 0.87
CA LEU A 339 10.67 14.92 1.75
C LEU A 339 12.00 14.46 2.30
N PHE A 340 12.16 13.16 2.55
CA PHE A 340 13.34 12.57 3.16
C PHE A 340 14.13 11.79 2.11
N PRO A 341 15.46 11.68 2.24
CA PRO A 341 16.29 11.00 1.25
C PRO A 341 16.06 9.50 1.30
N GLU A 342 15.70 8.91 0.16
CA GLU A 342 15.67 7.46 -0.02
C GLU A 342 17.11 6.90 0.09
N ASN A 343 17.37 6.14 1.14
CA ASN A 343 18.68 5.53 1.39
C ASN A 343 18.68 4.04 1.03
N GLY A 344 18.10 3.64 -0.11
CA GLY A 344 17.98 2.23 -0.51
C GLY A 344 17.14 1.43 0.49
N LEU A 345 17.69 0.34 1.04
CA LEU A 345 17.02 -0.58 2.00
C LEU A 345 16.45 0.06 3.28
N TYR A 346 16.72 1.35 3.54
CA TYR A 346 16.26 2.08 4.72
C TYR A 346 15.22 3.18 4.41
N GLY A 347 14.77 3.29 3.15
CA GLY A 347 13.81 4.29 2.71
C GLY A 347 12.57 4.33 3.62
N GLU A 348 12.02 3.16 3.94
CA GLU A 348 10.83 3.02 4.80
C GLU A 348 11.04 3.54 6.22
N THR A 349 12.23 3.37 6.80
CA THR A 349 12.50 3.89 8.15
C THR A 349 12.53 5.43 8.16
N THR A 350 13.07 6.02 7.09
CA THR A 350 13.12 7.49 6.94
C THR A 350 11.77 8.14 6.63
N THR A 351 10.72 7.35 6.36
CA THR A 351 9.35 7.83 6.16
C THR A 351 8.43 7.50 7.32
N ASP A 352 8.48 6.27 7.83
CA ASP A 352 7.66 5.78 8.94
C ASP A 352 7.88 6.58 10.22
N ILE A 353 9.13 6.80 10.62
CA ILE A 353 9.42 7.49 11.88
C ILE A 353 8.88 8.94 11.88
N PRO A 354 9.15 9.77 10.86
CA PRO A 354 8.51 11.07 10.73
C PRO A 354 6.98 11.01 10.68
N ALA A 355 6.40 10.01 10.02
CA ALA A 355 4.95 9.82 9.94
C ALA A 355 4.34 9.56 11.32
N VAL A 356 4.91 8.63 12.09
CA VAL A 356 4.47 8.30 13.46
C VAL A 356 4.61 9.50 14.39
N ILE A 357 5.76 10.18 14.39
CA ILE A 357 5.97 11.37 15.22
C ILE A 357 4.90 12.42 14.91
N THR A 358 4.64 12.67 13.62
CA THR A 358 3.67 13.68 13.18
C THR A 358 2.25 13.29 13.58
N ALA A 359 1.85 12.04 13.36
CA ALA A 359 0.52 11.54 13.72
C ALA A 359 0.26 11.62 15.23
N VAL A 360 1.20 11.16 16.07
CA VAL A 360 1.04 11.19 17.54
C VAL A 360 1.06 12.63 18.07
N LYS A 361 1.95 13.52 17.58
CA LYS A 361 1.94 14.94 17.95
C LYS A 361 0.62 15.61 17.57
N MET A 362 0.08 15.32 16.39
CA MET A 362 -1.21 15.86 15.96
C MET A 362 -2.36 15.46 16.89
N ALA A 363 -2.39 14.19 17.32
CA ALA A 363 -3.39 13.69 18.26
C ALA A 363 -3.24 14.34 19.64
N PHE A 364 -2.01 14.49 20.13
CA PHE A 364 -1.72 15.10 21.43
C PHE A 364 -2.05 16.60 21.49
N GLU A 365 -1.71 17.36 20.45
CA GLU A 365 -1.79 18.82 20.46
C GLU A 365 -3.17 19.38 20.06
N ASN A 366 -3.84 18.76 19.07
CA ASN A 366 -4.97 19.41 18.39
C ASN A 366 -6.35 18.89 18.82
N GLY A 367 -6.42 17.78 19.58
CA GLY A 367 -7.67 17.16 20.04
C GLY A 367 -8.60 16.63 18.94
N GLY A 368 -8.13 16.58 17.69
CA GLY A 368 -8.88 16.08 16.52
C GLY A 368 -8.75 14.57 16.30
N TYR A 369 -7.83 13.91 17.00
CA TYR A 369 -7.72 12.46 17.05
C TYR A 369 -7.59 12.04 18.51
N ASP A 370 -8.21 10.91 18.86
CA ASP A 370 -8.04 10.30 20.17
C ASP A 370 -6.62 9.71 20.24
N LEU A 371 -5.80 10.24 21.15
CA LEU A 371 -4.41 9.83 21.30
C LEU A 371 -4.26 8.32 21.58
N HIS A 372 -5.18 7.73 22.35
CA HIS A 372 -5.17 6.29 22.57
C HIS A 372 -5.45 5.53 21.27
N VAL A 373 -6.41 5.98 20.46
CA VAL A 373 -6.70 5.37 19.15
C VAL A 373 -5.50 5.46 18.23
N VAL A 374 -4.82 6.61 18.19
CA VAL A 374 -3.63 6.78 17.33
C VAL A 374 -2.49 5.87 17.78
N ILE A 375 -2.21 5.79 19.08
CA ILE A 375 -1.17 4.89 19.61
C ILE A 375 -1.54 3.42 19.35
N THR A 376 -2.80 3.03 19.53
CA THR A 376 -3.25 1.67 19.18
C THR A 376 -3.08 1.40 17.70
N GLY A 377 -3.45 2.35 16.81
CA GLY A 377 -3.29 2.19 15.36
C GLY A 377 -1.83 2.05 14.94
N VAL A 378 -0.93 2.85 15.53
CA VAL A 378 0.53 2.70 15.34
C VAL A 378 0.97 1.31 15.79
N LEU A 379 0.61 0.89 17.00
CA LEU A 379 0.95 -0.45 17.51
C LEU A 379 0.45 -1.54 16.56
N THR A 380 -0.81 -1.47 16.11
CA THR A 380 -1.40 -2.46 15.21
C THR A 380 -0.69 -2.54 13.88
N GLU A 381 -0.40 -1.38 13.26
CA GLU A 381 0.25 -1.34 11.95
C GLU A 381 1.59 -2.06 12.01
N TYR A 382 2.48 -1.59 12.89
CA TYR A 382 3.86 -2.10 12.93
C TYR A 382 3.97 -3.50 13.54
N VAL A 383 3.10 -3.91 14.47
CA VAL A 383 3.10 -5.31 14.91
C VAL A 383 2.54 -6.23 13.83
N SER A 384 1.56 -5.76 13.04
CA SER A 384 1.02 -6.56 11.93
C SER A 384 2.12 -6.84 10.91
N GLU A 385 2.88 -5.83 10.51
CA GLU A 385 3.99 -5.96 9.56
C GLU A 385 5.01 -7.02 9.99
N ILE A 386 5.37 -7.07 11.27
CA ILE A 386 6.31 -8.10 11.78
C ILE A 386 5.69 -9.49 11.79
N VAL A 387 4.43 -9.62 12.20
CA VAL A 387 3.75 -10.91 12.25
C VAL A 387 3.51 -11.45 10.83
N THR A 388 3.27 -10.56 9.87
CA THR A 388 3.01 -10.92 8.47
C THR A 388 4.30 -11.16 7.69
N GLY A 389 5.29 -10.28 7.80
CA GLY A 389 6.47 -10.29 6.94
C GLY A 389 7.58 -11.28 7.34
N VAL A 390 7.45 -12.02 8.44
CA VAL A 390 8.49 -12.99 8.88
C VAL A 390 7.92 -14.40 9.02
N SER A 391 8.43 -15.35 8.23
CA SER A 391 8.12 -16.77 8.41
C SER A 391 8.62 -17.28 9.76
N GLU A 392 7.97 -18.30 10.33
CA GLU A 392 8.35 -18.83 11.66
C GLU A 392 9.84 -19.23 11.74
N GLU A 393 10.40 -19.75 10.64
CA GLU A 393 11.78 -20.24 10.57
C GLU A 393 12.81 -19.10 10.50
N ALA A 394 12.50 -18.00 9.79
CA ALA A 394 13.38 -16.84 9.66
C ALA A 394 13.62 -16.11 11.02
N TRP A 395 12.65 -16.18 11.93
CA TRP A 395 12.76 -15.61 13.28
C TRP A 395 13.69 -16.42 14.20
N PHE A 396 13.68 -17.76 14.07
CA PHE A 396 14.42 -18.64 14.99
C PHE A 396 15.92 -18.73 14.69
N GLU A 397 16.36 -18.52 13.45
CA GLU A 397 17.78 -18.51 13.11
C GLU A 397 18.49 -17.21 13.54
N GLY A 398 17.83 -16.06 13.45
CA GLY A 398 18.36 -14.78 13.93
C GLY A 398 18.57 -14.73 15.44
N HIS A 399 17.75 -15.48 16.20
CA HIS A 399 17.80 -15.47 17.66
C HIS A 399 18.78 -16.46 18.30
N ARG A 400 19.26 -17.49 17.59
CA ARG A 400 20.03 -18.56 18.24
C ARG A 400 21.54 -18.37 18.25
N GLU A 401 22.15 -17.69 17.28
CA GLU A 401 23.61 -17.50 17.28
C GLU A 401 24.02 -16.47 16.22
N ASN A 402 24.00 -15.18 16.55
CA ASN A 402 24.90 -14.09 16.11
C ASN A 402 25.53 -14.12 14.67
N LYS A 403 24.89 -14.72 13.65
CA LYS A 403 25.51 -14.93 12.32
C LYS A 403 24.62 -14.68 11.11
N SER A 404 23.36 -14.27 11.28
CA SER A 404 22.54 -13.80 10.16
C SER A 404 21.45 -12.83 10.61
N ASN A 405 21.83 -11.71 11.25
CA ASN A 405 20.99 -10.50 11.39
C ASN A 405 20.66 -9.91 10.01
N LYS A 406 19.91 -10.67 9.21
CA LYS A 406 19.50 -10.36 7.86
C LYS A 406 18.02 -10.04 7.91
N ILE A 407 17.69 -8.91 8.53
CA ILE A 407 16.45 -8.21 8.19
C ILE A 407 16.75 -7.59 6.82
N PHE A 408 16.21 -8.19 5.76
CA PHE A 408 16.37 -7.70 4.37
C PHE A 408 15.24 -6.77 3.95
N ASP A 409 14.37 -6.37 4.88
CA ASP A 409 13.16 -5.60 4.60
C ASP A 409 13.13 -4.30 5.42
N GLY A 410 13.02 -3.16 4.73
CA GLY A 410 12.96 -1.83 5.31
C GLY A 410 11.72 -1.63 6.19
N TYR A 411 10.60 -2.27 5.85
CA TYR A 411 9.34 -2.20 6.62
C TYR A 411 9.47 -2.91 7.98
N ILE A 412 10.14 -4.07 8.00
CA ILE A 412 10.38 -4.82 9.26
C ILE A 412 11.33 -4.05 10.17
N LEU A 413 12.34 -3.40 9.59
CA LEU A 413 13.27 -2.57 10.34
C LEU A 413 12.56 -1.38 11.02
N SER A 414 11.75 -0.62 10.28
CA SER A 414 11.01 0.52 10.83
C SER A 414 10.06 0.06 11.93
N ALA A 415 9.35 -1.05 11.71
CA ALA A 415 8.44 -1.65 12.67
C ALA A 415 9.12 -2.00 14.00
N VAL A 416 10.28 -2.68 13.97
CA VAL A 416 11.02 -3.05 15.20
C VAL A 416 11.48 -1.80 15.96
N LEU A 417 11.98 -0.78 15.28
CA LEU A 417 12.43 0.46 15.91
C LEU A 417 11.26 1.18 16.60
N ILE A 418 10.10 1.25 15.95
CA ILE A 418 8.91 1.90 16.50
C ILE A 418 8.38 1.11 17.70
N LEU A 419 8.30 -0.22 17.63
CA LEU A 419 7.86 -1.05 18.75
C LEU A 419 8.79 -0.93 19.96
N ASN A 420 10.12 -0.90 19.74
CA ASN A 420 11.08 -0.66 20.82
C ASN A 420 10.83 0.70 21.49
N SER A 421 10.67 1.77 20.72
CA SER A 421 10.38 3.09 21.29
C SER A 421 9.05 3.12 22.05
N LEU A 422 8.02 2.39 21.60
CA LEU A 422 6.74 2.28 22.30
C LEU A 422 6.90 1.61 23.68
N THR A 423 7.70 0.56 23.79
CA THR A 423 7.89 -0.19 25.05
C THR A 423 8.92 0.48 25.97
N ASP A 424 10.07 0.91 25.45
CA ASP A 424 11.15 1.54 26.26
C ASP A 424 10.72 2.87 26.88
N SER A 425 9.87 3.64 26.19
CA SER A 425 9.25 4.85 26.74
C SER A 425 8.18 4.55 27.79
N GLY A 426 7.76 3.29 27.93
CA GLY A 426 6.65 2.87 28.76
C GLY A 426 5.28 3.30 28.25
N LEU A 427 5.19 3.74 26.99
CA LEU A 427 3.94 4.17 26.35
C LEU A 427 3.00 2.98 26.11
N VAL A 428 3.56 1.81 25.81
CA VAL A 428 2.86 0.53 25.68
C VAL A 428 3.48 -0.48 26.64
N ARG A 429 2.66 -1.20 27.41
CA ARG A 429 3.13 -2.24 28.33
C ARG A 429 2.21 -3.46 28.35
N MET A 430 2.80 -4.63 28.54
CA MET A 430 2.05 -5.83 28.92
C MET A 430 1.46 -5.65 30.32
N ASN A 431 0.18 -5.96 30.48
CA ASN A 431 -0.50 -5.93 31.75
C ASN A 431 -0.53 -7.31 32.41
N ARG A 432 -0.90 -7.35 33.70
CA ARG A 432 -0.89 -8.59 34.51
C ARG A 432 -1.91 -9.64 34.05
N GLU A 433 -2.89 -9.23 33.25
CA GLU A 433 -3.97 -10.09 32.73
C GLU A 433 -3.63 -10.66 31.34
N GLY A 434 -2.44 -10.37 30.81
CA GLY A 434 -2.00 -10.82 29.48
C GLY A 434 -2.53 -9.97 28.33
N GLY A 435 -3.04 -8.77 28.61
CA GLY A 435 -3.37 -7.74 27.63
C GLY A 435 -2.33 -6.62 27.59
N ILE A 436 -2.68 -5.52 26.92
CA ILE A 436 -1.80 -4.38 26.68
C ILE A 436 -2.44 -3.10 27.25
N ASP A 437 -1.66 -2.33 28.01
CA ASP A 437 -2.03 -1.02 28.51
C ASP A 437 -1.30 0.08 27.72
N ILE A 438 -2.03 1.15 27.37
CA ILE A 438 -1.46 2.38 26.78
C ILE A 438 -1.36 3.45 27.87
N ASN A 439 -0.14 3.90 28.16
CA ASN A 439 0.15 4.89 29.20
C ASN A 439 0.64 6.21 28.59
N ALA A 440 -0.28 6.93 27.94
CA ALA A 440 -0.01 8.17 27.20
C ALA A 440 0.16 9.42 28.10
N THR A 441 1.01 9.32 29.13
CA THR A 441 1.38 10.48 29.96
C THR A 441 2.33 11.42 29.20
N PRO A 442 2.36 12.73 29.53
CA PRO A 442 3.29 13.66 28.91
C PRO A 442 4.76 13.25 29.02
N ASP A 443 5.16 12.62 30.14
CA ASP A 443 6.53 12.14 30.34
C ASP A 443 6.87 10.97 29.41
N ASN A 444 5.98 9.98 29.30
CA ASN A 444 6.17 8.85 28.38
C ASN A 444 6.17 9.30 26.92
N LEU A 445 5.27 10.22 26.53
CA LEU A 445 5.27 10.80 25.19
C LEU A 445 6.57 11.54 24.88
N LYS A 446 7.11 12.28 25.85
CA LYS A 446 8.40 12.98 25.71
C LYS A 446 9.54 11.99 25.49
N LEU A 447 9.57 10.89 26.24
CA LEU A 447 10.56 9.82 26.05
C LEU A 447 10.42 9.16 24.68
N PHE A 448 9.19 8.81 24.29
CA PHE A 448 8.86 8.23 22.99
C PHE A 448 9.35 9.11 21.82
N PHE A 449 9.03 10.41 21.85
CA PHE A 449 9.49 11.34 20.82
C PHE A 449 11.01 11.51 20.82
N ALA A 450 11.64 11.61 21.99
CA ALA A 450 13.09 11.75 22.08
C ALA A 450 13.83 10.54 21.50
N ASP A 451 13.30 9.33 21.72
CA ASP A 451 13.88 8.09 21.21
C ASP A 451 13.74 8.01 19.68
N LEU A 452 12.52 8.21 19.15
CA LEU A 452 12.30 8.23 17.70
C LEU A 452 13.06 9.36 16.99
N GLU A 453 13.15 10.56 17.57
CA GLU A 453 13.94 11.66 17.00
C GLU A 453 15.45 11.37 17.01
N MET A 454 15.95 10.65 18.02
CA MET A 454 17.33 10.16 18.02
C MET A 454 17.56 9.14 16.91
N VAL A 455 16.63 8.19 16.71
CA VAL A 455 16.71 7.21 15.62
C VAL A 455 16.69 7.92 14.27
N ASP A 456 15.70 8.80 14.05
CA ASP A 456 15.56 9.61 12.83
C ASP A 456 16.85 10.37 12.52
N ALA A 457 17.42 11.09 13.49
CA ALA A 457 18.67 11.85 13.32
C ALA A 457 19.85 10.97 12.86
N LYS A 458 19.95 9.73 13.37
CA LYS A 458 21.01 8.81 12.94
C LYS A 458 20.88 8.51 11.45
N PHE A 459 19.69 8.42 10.86
CA PHE A 459 19.55 8.13 9.42
C PHE A 459 19.96 9.29 8.50
N TYR A 460 20.07 10.53 9.01
CA TYR A 460 20.57 11.69 8.24
C TYR A 460 22.06 11.98 8.42
N GLU A 461 22.69 11.40 9.44
CA GLU A 461 24.13 11.50 9.62
C GLU A 461 24.84 10.72 8.49
N LYS A 462 25.63 11.44 7.67
CA LYS A 462 26.51 10.92 6.57
C LYS A 462 27.62 9.97 7.05
N ASP A 463 27.38 9.17 8.08
CA ASP A 463 28.33 8.22 8.62
C ASP A 463 28.18 6.85 7.91
N LYS A 464 29.31 6.27 7.51
CA LYS A 464 29.39 5.03 6.73
C LYS A 464 29.09 3.77 7.55
N LYS A 465 28.63 3.92 8.79
CA LYS A 465 28.41 2.82 9.75
C LYS A 465 26.93 2.45 9.91
N ILE A 466 26.24 2.30 8.79
CA ILE A 466 24.83 1.87 8.78
C ILE A 466 24.62 0.49 9.44
N LEU A 467 25.65 -0.36 9.43
CA LEU A 467 25.67 -1.67 10.10
C LEU A 467 25.63 -1.59 11.65
N GLU A 468 26.19 -0.54 12.25
CA GLU A 468 26.03 -0.30 13.70
C GLU A 468 24.59 0.16 14.03
N ARG A 469 23.87 0.75 13.06
CA ARG A 469 22.48 1.19 13.21
C ARG A 469 21.48 0.04 13.08
N ILE A 470 21.75 -0.92 12.18
CA ILE A 470 21.01 -2.20 12.10
C ILE A 470 21.16 -3.02 13.40
N SER A 471 22.30 -2.93 14.08
CA SER A 471 22.50 -3.61 15.37
C SER A 471 21.61 -3.08 16.52
N LEU A 472 20.90 -1.96 16.31
CA LEU A 472 19.87 -1.44 17.22
C LEU A 472 18.49 -2.06 16.98
N ALA A 473 18.25 -2.71 15.84
CA ALA A 473 16.97 -3.33 15.48
C ALA A 473 16.85 -4.76 16.03
N VAL A 474 17.20 -4.92 17.31
CA VAL A 474 16.86 -6.11 18.07
C VAL A 474 15.67 -5.73 18.92
N ALA A 475 14.54 -6.41 18.73
CA ALA A 475 13.37 -6.19 19.57
C ALA A 475 13.74 -6.40 21.04
N ASN A 476 13.44 -5.42 21.89
CA ASN A 476 13.66 -5.54 23.32
C ASN A 476 12.70 -6.60 23.92
N PRO A 477 13.00 -7.15 25.12
CA PRO A 477 12.19 -8.23 25.68
C PRO A 477 10.69 -7.93 25.76
N GLU A 478 10.32 -6.68 26.07
CA GLU A 478 8.91 -6.27 26.14
C GLU A 478 8.25 -6.20 24.75
N ALA A 479 8.96 -5.72 23.73
CA ALA A 479 8.49 -5.73 22.34
C ALA A 479 8.34 -7.17 21.80
N LEU A 480 9.25 -8.08 22.18
CA LEU A 480 9.13 -9.50 21.87
C LEU A 480 7.86 -10.13 22.47
N GLU A 481 7.57 -9.83 23.74
CA GLU A 481 6.34 -10.30 24.39
C GLU A 481 5.08 -9.80 23.67
N LEU A 482 5.06 -8.53 23.21
CA LEU A 482 3.97 -7.99 22.39
C LEU A 482 3.81 -8.76 21.08
N ILE A 483 4.90 -8.94 20.34
CA ILE A 483 4.89 -9.68 19.06
C ILE A 483 4.37 -11.11 19.25
N ASP A 484 4.81 -11.81 20.29
CA ASP A 484 4.38 -13.17 20.58
C ASP A 484 2.90 -13.25 21.00
N LEU A 485 2.40 -12.28 21.78
CA LEU A 485 0.99 -12.17 22.12
C LEU A 485 0.15 -12.02 20.85
N PHE A 486 0.50 -11.04 20.01
CA PHE A 486 -0.19 -10.76 18.76
C PHE A 486 -0.16 -11.98 17.85
N ARG A 487 1.01 -12.59 17.64
CA ARG A 487 1.16 -13.81 16.84
C ARG A 487 0.26 -14.94 17.33
N THR A 488 0.21 -15.16 18.65
CA THR A 488 -0.68 -16.17 19.24
C THR A 488 -2.14 -15.87 18.92
N LYS A 489 -2.58 -14.62 19.08
CA LYS A 489 -3.96 -14.20 18.81
C LYS A 489 -4.31 -14.27 17.32
N PHE A 490 -3.39 -13.86 16.46
CA PHE A 490 -3.52 -14.00 15.01
C PHE A 490 -3.67 -15.46 14.62
N LYS A 491 -2.86 -16.36 15.19
CA LYS A 491 -2.97 -17.79 14.94
C LYS A 491 -4.32 -18.34 15.41
N GLU A 492 -4.72 -18.03 16.64
CA GLU A 492 -6.01 -18.48 17.20
C GLU A 492 -7.18 -18.09 16.27
N LYS A 493 -7.21 -16.85 15.77
CA LYS A 493 -8.30 -16.38 14.90
C LYS A 493 -8.19 -16.85 13.46
N LEU A 494 -7.05 -16.64 12.80
CA LEU A 494 -6.88 -16.93 11.37
C LEU A 494 -6.91 -18.45 11.08
N PHE A 495 -6.42 -19.30 11.98
CA PHE A 495 -6.51 -20.76 11.81
C PHE A 495 -7.86 -21.34 12.24
N SER A 496 -8.63 -20.66 13.10
CA SER A 496 -10.02 -21.06 13.39
C SER A 496 -10.97 -20.84 12.21
N GLN A 497 -10.67 -19.88 11.32
CA GLN A 497 -11.47 -19.56 10.13
C GLN A 497 -11.21 -20.53 8.96
N LYS A 498 -10.08 -21.24 8.91
CA LYS A 498 -9.78 -22.27 7.89
C LYS A 498 -10.56 -23.59 8.05
N ALA A 499 -11.47 -23.69 9.02
CA ALA A 499 -12.34 -24.86 9.21
C ALA A 499 -13.51 -24.96 8.20
N PHE A 500 -13.60 -24.06 7.22
CA PHE A 500 -14.64 -24.10 6.17
C PHE A 500 -14.03 -24.10 4.77
N ILE A 501 -13.32 -25.17 4.41
CA ILE A 501 -13.30 -25.62 3.02
C ILE A 501 -14.43 -26.63 2.91
N PRO A 502 -15.50 -26.38 2.13
CA PRO A 502 -16.39 -27.46 1.75
C PRO A 502 -15.58 -28.43 0.90
N THR A 503 -15.07 -29.49 1.52
CA THR A 503 -14.68 -30.70 0.82
C THR A 503 -15.94 -31.29 0.22
N GLU A 504 -16.30 -30.83 -0.98
CA GLU A 504 -17.11 -31.58 -1.95
C GLU A 504 -17.18 -30.82 -3.28
N VAL A 505 -16.06 -30.80 -4.02
CA VAL A 505 -16.11 -30.92 -5.49
C VAL A 505 -14.88 -31.72 -5.94
N THR A 506 -14.96 -33.04 -5.79
CA THR A 506 -14.16 -33.96 -6.61
C THR A 506 -15.11 -34.95 -7.28
N GLN A 507 -15.17 -34.81 -8.61
CA GLN A 507 -15.73 -35.69 -9.64
C GLN A 507 -17.24 -35.61 -9.90
#